data_AF-A0A7K9YPL8-F1
#
_entry.id   AF-A0A7K9YPL8-F1
#
_cell.length_a   1.000
_cell.length_b   1.000
_cell.length_c   1.000
_cell.angle_alpha   90.00
_cell.angle_beta   90.00
_cell.angle_gamma   90.00
#
_symmetry.space_group_name_H-M   'P 1'
#
loop_
_entity.id
_entity.type
_entity.pdbx_description
1 polymer ?
#
loop_
_entity_poly.entity_id
_entity_poly.type
_entity_poly.pdbx_seq_one_letter_code
_entity_poly.pdbx_strand_id
1 'polypeptide(L)'
;ISHDFFQQLAKVLAKQFDLPLVEAGGFVQSCLDCQGLVPAQAINSRGLRSLQICQMDVTHVPEFGNVKHVYVCIDTFSHAIWATGQ
;
A
#
# COMPACT_ATOMS: atom_id res chain seq x y z
N ILE A 1 8.67 -7.91 -29.02
CA ILE A 1 7.58 -7.82 -30.03
C ILE A 1 6.18 -7.88 -29.40
N SER A 2 5.77 -8.98 -28.73
CA SER A 2 4.41 -9.09 -28.16
C SER A 2 4.13 -8.04 -27.07
N HIS A 3 5.04 -7.88 -26.12
CA HIS A 3 4.89 -6.89 -25.05
C HIS A 3 5.04 -5.45 -25.54
N ASP A 4 6.06 -5.16 -26.35
CA ASP A 4 6.35 -3.81 -26.85
C ASP A 4 5.21 -3.22 -27.70
N PHE A 5 4.44 -4.08 -28.38
CA PHE A 5 3.36 -3.66 -29.25
C PHE A 5 1.99 -3.60 -28.54
N PHE A 6 1.72 -4.53 -27.61
CA PHE A 6 0.40 -4.67 -26.99
C PHE A 6 0.35 -4.32 -25.49
N GLN A 7 1.50 -3.98 -24.87
CA GLN A 7 1.61 -3.58 -23.45
C GLN A 7 0.87 -4.55 -22.50
N GLN A 8 0.97 -5.84 -22.81
CA GLN A 8 0.26 -6.92 -22.12
C GLN A 8 0.74 -7.04 -20.67
N LEU A 9 -0.19 -7.22 -19.72
CA LEU A 9 0.16 -7.47 -18.32
C LEU A 9 1.03 -8.74 -18.17
N ALA A 10 1.87 -8.78 -17.13
CA ALA A 10 2.76 -9.91 -16.84
C ALA A 10 2.02 -11.25 -16.76
N LYS A 11 0.78 -11.26 -16.26
CA LYS A 11 -0.06 -12.46 -16.20
C LYS A 11 -0.42 -13.00 -17.60
N VAL A 12 -0.62 -12.11 -18.57
CA VAL A 12 -0.94 -12.48 -19.96
C VAL A 12 0.31 -13.06 -20.62
N LEU A 13 1.46 -12.43 -20.44
CA LEU A 13 2.74 -12.94 -20.94
C LEU A 13 3.10 -14.31 -20.35
N ALA A 14 2.95 -14.46 -19.03
CA ALA A 14 3.20 -15.72 -18.33
C ALA A 14 2.37 -16.88 -18.93
N LYS A 15 1.09 -16.62 -19.21
CA LYS A 15 0.19 -17.62 -19.78
C LYS A 15 0.44 -17.87 -21.27
N GLN A 16 0.79 -16.83 -22.04
CA GLN A 16 0.96 -16.93 -23.50
C GLN A 16 2.27 -17.62 -23.88
N PHE A 17 3.31 -17.47 -23.07
CA PHE A 17 4.65 -17.99 -23.34
C PHE A 17 5.08 -19.10 -22.35
N ASP A 18 4.15 -19.58 -21.52
CA ASP A 18 4.42 -20.57 -20.47
C ASP A 18 5.60 -20.20 -19.57
N LEU A 19 5.70 -18.91 -19.23
CA LEU A 19 6.77 -18.36 -18.40
C LEU A 19 6.38 -18.34 -16.91
N PRO A 20 7.33 -18.52 -15.98
CA PRO A 20 7.12 -18.18 -14.57
C PRO A 20 6.67 -16.73 -14.42
N LEU A 21 5.70 -16.46 -13.53
CA LEU A 21 5.15 -15.11 -13.34
C LEU A 21 6.21 -14.07 -12.94
N VAL A 22 7.24 -14.49 -12.19
CA VAL A 22 8.36 -13.64 -11.80
C VAL A 22 9.16 -13.18 -13.02
N GLU A 23 9.40 -14.08 -13.96
CA GLU A 23 10.12 -13.80 -15.20
C GLU A 23 9.29 -12.88 -16.11
N ALA A 24 8.00 -13.18 -16.28
CA ALA A 24 7.05 -12.31 -16.97
C ALA A 24 6.95 -10.91 -16.33
N GLY A 25 7.00 -10.84 -14.99
CA GLY A 25 7.04 -9.59 -14.23
C GLY A 25 8.30 -8.78 -14.52
N GLY A 26 9.46 -9.43 -14.60
CA GLY A 26 10.74 -8.78 -14.96
C GLY A 26 10.71 -8.14 -16.34
N PHE A 27 10.06 -8.78 -17.33
CA PHE A 27 9.87 -8.20 -18.67
C PHE A 27 9.01 -6.94 -18.65
N VAL A 28 7.90 -6.95 -17.89
CA VAL A 28 7.04 -5.76 -17.75
C VAL A 28 7.75 -4.65 -16.96
N GLN A 29 8.51 -4.99 -15.92
CA GLN A 29 9.26 -3.99 -15.14
C GLN A 29 10.40 -3.33 -15.92
N SER A 30 10.99 -4.05 -16.87
CA SER A 30 12.08 -3.52 -17.73
C SER A 30 11.56 -2.61 -18.85
N CYS A 31 10.25 -2.59 -19.10
CA CYS A 31 9.63 -1.74 -20.12
C CYS A 31 9.46 -0.30 -19.61
N LEU A 32 10.12 0.65 -20.29
CA LEU A 32 10.06 2.07 -19.97
C LEU A 32 8.62 2.63 -20.08
N ASP A 33 7.88 2.23 -21.11
CA ASP A 33 6.48 2.64 -21.31
C ASP A 33 5.52 2.07 -20.26
N CYS A 34 5.96 1.06 -19.50
CA CYS A 34 5.16 0.32 -18.54
C CYS A 34 5.41 0.75 -17.09
N GLN A 35 6.39 1.65 -16.84
CA GLN A 35 6.80 2.07 -15.49
C GLN A 35 5.69 2.76 -14.69
N GLY A 36 4.65 3.30 -15.33
CA GLY A 36 3.49 3.89 -14.65
C GLY A 36 2.36 2.91 -14.34
N LEU A 37 2.40 1.69 -14.88
CA LEU A 37 1.32 0.68 -14.75
C LEU A 37 1.52 -0.26 -13.57
N VAL A 38 2.74 -0.32 -13.00
CA VAL A 38 3.03 -1.09 -11.80
C VAL A 38 2.63 -0.23 -10.60
N PRO A 39 1.61 -0.62 -9.80
CA PRO A 39 1.28 0.12 -8.59
C PRO A 39 2.50 0.11 -7.69
N ALA A 40 2.94 1.28 -7.23
CA ALA A 40 3.95 1.37 -6.19
C ALA A 40 3.49 0.51 -5.00
N GLN A 41 4.42 -0.21 -4.39
CA GLN A 41 4.11 -0.95 -3.18
C GLN A 41 3.59 0.05 -2.15
N ALA A 42 2.30 -0.06 -1.81
CA ALA A 42 1.64 0.84 -0.88
C ALA A 42 2.19 0.58 0.53
N ILE A 43 3.27 1.28 0.87
CA ILE A 43 3.88 1.23 2.18
C ILE A 43 3.34 2.41 2.99
N ASN A 44 2.91 2.13 4.22
CA ASN A 44 2.52 3.16 5.17
C ASN A 44 3.72 4.07 5.46
N SER A 45 3.61 5.34 5.07
CA SER A 45 4.65 6.34 5.33
C SER A 45 4.83 6.57 6.83
N ARG A 46 6.10 6.67 7.26
CA ARG A 46 6.49 6.90 8.65
C ARG A 46 7.15 8.28 8.77
N GLY A 47 6.86 8.99 9.85
CA GLY A 47 7.56 10.22 10.20
C GLY A 47 9.05 9.97 10.47
N LEU A 48 9.89 10.96 10.14
CA LEU A 48 11.33 10.97 10.40
C LEU A 48 11.66 11.65 11.74
N ARG A 49 10.70 12.37 12.33
CA ARG A 49 10.79 13.03 13.64
C ARG A 49 9.45 12.96 14.35
N SER A 50 9.46 13.10 15.67
CA SER A 50 8.24 13.14 16.49
C SER A 50 7.32 14.25 16.01
N LEU A 51 6.01 13.99 16.06
CA LEU A 51 4.93 14.92 15.69
C LEU A 51 4.93 15.32 14.20
N GLN A 52 5.62 14.56 13.34
CA GLN A 52 5.62 14.82 11.89
C GLN A 52 4.45 14.14 11.18
N ILE A 53 4.20 12.86 11.48
CA ILE A 53 3.16 12.05 10.85
C ILE A 53 2.49 11.23 11.94
N CYS A 54 1.20 11.48 12.10
CA CYS A 54 0.34 10.60 12.88
C CYS A 54 -0.59 9.80 11.97
N GLN A 55 -0.81 8.54 12.33
CA GLN A 55 -1.88 7.72 11.75
C GLN A 55 -3.07 7.77 12.68
N MET A 56 -4.21 8.19 12.15
CA MET A 56 -5.45 8.30 12.89
C MET A 56 -6.47 7.31 12.38
N ASP A 57 -7.15 6.63 13.30
CA ASP A 57 -8.27 5.75 13.01
C ASP A 57 -9.29 5.82 14.16
N VAL A 58 -10.47 5.25 13.95
CA VAL A 58 -11.50 5.12 14.99
C VAL A 58 -11.66 3.65 15.33
N THR A 59 -11.52 3.31 16.60
CA THR A 59 -11.83 1.96 17.09
C THR A 59 -13.11 1.98 17.92
N HIS A 60 -13.92 0.92 17.78
CA HIS A 60 -15.17 0.78 18.51
C HIS A 60 -14.95 -0.08 19.75
N VAL A 61 -15.13 0.51 20.94
CA VAL A 61 -14.96 -0.13 22.26
C VAL A 61 -16.32 -0.19 22.96
N PRO A 62 -17.08 -1.29 22.83
CA PRO A 62 -18.45 -1.40 23.36
C PRO A 62 -18.57 -1.11 24.86
N GLU A 63 -17.52 -1.41 25.63
CA GLU A 63 -17.44 -1.23 27.08
C GLU A 63 -17.56 0.24 27.50
N PHE A 64 -17.30 1.18 26.59
CA PHE A 64 -17.42 2.61 26.83
C PHE A 64 -18.84 3.17 26.58
N GLY A 65 -19.81 2.32 26.22
CA GLY A 65 -21.22 2.69 26.13
C GLY A 65 -21.46 3.81 25.11
N ASN A 66 -21.97 4.96 25.56
CA ASN A 66 -22.26 6.08 24.66
C ASN A 66 -21.00 6.65 23.98
N VAL A 67 -19.82 6.50 24.63
CA VAL A 67 -18.54 6.98 24.10
C VAL A 67 -17.67 5.88 23.46
N LYS A 68 -18.35 4.85 22.93
CA LYS A 68 -17.74 3.67 22.29
C LYS A 68 -16.88 3.97 21.06
N HIS A 69 -17.02 5.13 20.43
CA HIS A 69 -16.18 5.51 19.29
C HIS A 69 -14.94 6.22 19.80
N VAL A 70 -13.82 5.50 19.82
CA VAL A 70 -12.53 6.02 20.29
C VAL A 70 -11.69 6.42 19.10
N TYR A 71 -11.44 7.72 18.95
CA TYR A 71 -10.50 8.27 17.99
C TYR A 71 -9.09 8.04 18.53
N VAL A 72 -8.27 7.30 17.79
CA VAL A 72 -6.90 6.97 18.16
C VAL A 72 -5.96 7.57 17.13
N CYS A 73 -4.90 8.20 17.62
CA CYS A 73 -3.86 8.83 16.81
C CYS A 73 -2.51 8.34 17.34
N ILE A 74 -1.72 7.68 16.48
CA ILE A 74 -0.37 7.22 16.83
C ILE A 74 0.66 8.01 16.05
N ASP A 75 1.61 8.63 16.75
CA ASP A 75 2.78 9.22 16.12
C ASP A 75 3.66 8.10 15.56
N THR A 76 3.83 8.09 14.24
CA THR A 76 4.48 6.97 13.54
C THR A 76 5.99 6.89 13.81
N PHE A 77 6.61 7.95 14.34
CA PHE A 77 8.03 7.99 14.69
C PHE A 77 8.28 7.57 16.16
N SER A 78 7.67 8.29 17.10
CA SER A 78 7.87 8.12 18.56
C SER A 78 6.97 7.07 19.19
N HIS A 79 5.96 6.59 18.45
CA HIS A 79 4.93 5.66 18.94
C HIS A 79 4.07 6.20 20.09
N ALA A 80 4.08 7.52 20.35
CA ALA A 80 3.16 8.13 21.28
C ALA A 80 1.71 8.00 20.77
N ILE A 81 0.79 7.61 21.67
CA ILE A 81 -0.62 7.39 21.35
C ILE A 81 -1.46 8.46 22.05
N TRP A 82 -2.39 9.04 21.29
CA TRP A 82 -3.47 9.88 21.79
C TRP A 82 -4.82 9.21 21.52
N ALA A 83 -5.73 9.23 22.48
CA ALA A 83 -7.06 8.65 22.34
C ALA A 83 -8.15 9.54 22.94
N THR A 84 -9.28 9.72 22.25
CA THR A 84 -10.45 10.44 22.76
C THR A 84 -11.74 9.71 22.39
N GLY A 85 -12.67 9.60 23.34
CA GLY A 85 -14.03 9.10 23.09
C GLY A 85 -14.98 10.25 22.71
N GLN A 86 -16.05 9.94 21.98
CA GLN A 86 -17.15 10.86 21.65
C GLN A 86 -18.49 10.33 22.10
#